data_AF-A0A7V3FAR6-F1
#
_entry.id   AF-A0A7V3FAR6-F1
#
_cell.length_a   1.000
_cell.length_b   1.000
_cell.length_c   1.000
_cell.angle_alpha   90.00
_cell.angle_beta   90.00
_cell.angle_gamma   90.00
#
_symmetry.space_group_name_H-M   'P 1'
#
loop_
_entity.id
_entity.type
_entity.pdbx_description
1 polymer ?
#
loop_
_entity_poly.entity_id
_entity_poly.type
_entity_poly.pdbx_seq_one_letter_code
_entity_poly.pdbx_strand_id
1 'polypeptide(L)'
;APLNAFGKRVLDIGCGLGFRLREFEKYGWTSTGLEPSANAAAYTQAVALHVVRADLEALPPGPFDFVLLEGALEEIADPAKAVGRLKEVLSPRGVAYVGVRVADALGDSQLYAFGEDGLRRLFMSAGFAEPEVRQEDGFLRTWFRRKEAR
;
A
#
# COMPACT_ATOMS: atom_id res chain seq x y z
N ALA A 1 -3.44 -20.00 1.37
CA ALA A 1 -2.01 -20.20 1.67
C ALA A 1 -1.60 -19.15 2.69
N PRO A 2 -0.89 -19.51 3.77
CA PRO A 2 -0.47 -18.51 4.73
C PRO A 2 0.55 -17.56 4.05
N LEU A 3 0.51 -16.28 4.41
CA LEU A 3 1.29 -15.17 3.84
C LEU A 3 2.83 -15.34 3.95
N ASN A 4 3.29 -16.45 4.51
CA ASN A 4 4.65 -16.78 4.91
C ASN A 4 5.42 -17.65 3.89
N ALA A 5 4.87 -17.91 2.70
CA ALA A 5 5.55 -18.65 1.63
C ALA A 5 6.43 -17.78 0.71
N PHE A 6 6.39 -16.45 0.86
CA PHE A 6 7.15 -15.49 0.07
C PHE A 6 8.17 -14.79 0.96
N GLY A 7 9.25 -14.23 0.38
CA GLY A 7 10.27 -13.52 1.14
C GLY A 7 9.66 -12.53 2.13
N LYS A 8 10.31 -12.29 3.26
CA LYS A 8 9.68 -11.52 4.35
C LYS A 8 9.90 -10.01 4.19
N ARG A 9 9.62 -9.42 3.03
CA ARG A 9 9.78 -7.96 2.83
C ARG A 9 8.44 -7.28 2.65
N VAL A 10 8.20 -6.29 3.50
CA VAL A 10 6.96 -5.50 3.47
C VAL A 10 7.26 -4.03 3.26
N LEU A 11 6.44 -3.39 2.43
CA LEU A 11 6.36 -1.93 2.31
C LEU A 11 5.01 -1.46 2.85
N ASP A 12 5.01 -0.52 3.80
CA ASP A 12 3.79 0.18 4.26
C ASP A 12 3.83 1.63 3.76
N ILE A 13 2.91 2.00 2.88
CA ILE A 13 2.85 3.33 2.25
C ILE A 13 1.84 4.19 3.02
N GLY A 14 2.28 5.34 3.52
CA GLY A 14 1.55 6.10 4.53
C GLY A 14 1.63 5.42 5.90
N CYS A 15 2.82 4.97 6.29
CA CYS A 15 2.98 4.14 7.50
C CYS A 15 2.75 4.90 8.81
N GLY A 16 2.66 6.24 8.77
CA GLY A 16 2.50 7.07 9.95
C GLY A 16 3.59 6.80 10.99
N LEU A 17 3.17 6.54 12.23
CA LEU A 17 4.08 6.23 13.35
C LEU A 17 4.70 4.82 13.29
N GLY A 18 4.43 4.03 12.24
CA GLY A 18 5.10 2.76 11.99
C GLY A 18 4.61 1.58 12.85
N PHE A 19 3.42 1.67 13.45
CA PHE A 19 2.87 0.59 14.28
C PHE A 19 2.79 -0.75 13.54
N ARG A 20 2.34 -0.77 12.28
CA ARG A 20 2.28 -2.00 11.48
C ARG A 20 3.68 -2.56 11.18
N LEU A 21 4.65 -1.70 10.86
CA LEU A 21 6.03 -2.11 10.61
C LEU A 21 6.59 -2.90 11.81
N ARG A 22 6.33 -2.41 13.03
CA ARG A 22 6.71 -3.06 14.29
C ARG A 22 6.05 -4.42 14.44
N GLU A 23 4.76 -4.55 14.11
CA GLU A 23 4.09 -5.85 14.14
C GLU A 23 4.69 -6.83 13.14
N PHE A 24 4.97 -6.39 11.90
CA PHE A 24 5.62 -7.21 10.89
C PHE A 24 7.02 -7.71 11.34
N GLU A 25 7.82 -6.82 11.94
CA GLU A 25 9.14 -7.16 12.49
C GLU A 25 9.07 -8.23 13.59
N LYS A 26 8.03 -8.24 14.45
CA LYS A 26 7.82 -9.29 15.46
C LYS A 26 7.64 -10.68 14.83
N TYR A 27 7.11 -10.75 13.61
CA TYR A 27 6.97 -12.00 12.85
C TYR A 27 8.17 -12.25 11.91
N GLY A 28 9.24 -11.49 12.08
CA GLY A 28 10.51 -11.62 11.39
C GLY A 28 10.53 -11.05 9.97
N TRP A 29 9.64 -10.11 9.65
CA TRP A 29 9.69 -9.39 8.38
C TRP A 29 10.72 -8.25 8.42
N THR A 30 11.36 -8.03 7.27
CA THR A 30 12.09 -6.81 6.95
C THR A 30 11.08 -5.77 6.48
N SER A 31 10.85 -4.78 7.33
CA SER A 31 9.83 -3.76 7.13
C SER A 31 10.44 -2.48 6.57
N THR A 32 9.76 -1.85 5.62
CA THR A 32 10.07 -0.51 5.10
C THR A 32 8.81 0.33 5.13
N GLY A 33 8.89 1.53 5.70
CA GLY A 33 7.82 2.52 5.64
C GLY A 33 8.09 3.63 4.63
N LEU A 34 7.04 4.21 4.06
CA LEU A 34 7.08 5.46 3.30
C LEU A 34 6.09 6.44 3.94
N GLU A 35 6.56 7.61 4.35
CA GLU A 35 5.74 8.57 5.12
C GLU A 35 6.15 10.03 4.83
N PRO A 36 5.24 10.89 4.33
CA PRO A 36 5.56 12.30 4.07
C PRO A 36 5.74 13.15 5.34
N SER A 37 5.04 12.81 6.44
CA SER A 37 5.05 13.60 7.67
C SER A 37 6.42 13.61 8.34
N ALA A 38 7.01 14.80 8.45
CA ALA A 38 8.29 15.01 9.12
C ALA A 38 8.26 14.54 10.58
N ASN A 39 7.15 14.78 11.28
CA ASN A 39 6.99 14.42 12.69
C ASN A 39 6.90 12.90 12.85
N ALA A 40 6.15 12.23 11.97
CA ALA A 40 6.04 10.78 12.01
C ALA A 40 7.38 10.12 11.67
N ALA A 41 8.08 10.61 10.63
CA ALA A 41 9.41 10.13 10.27
C ALA A 41 10.45 10.32 11.40
N ALA A 42 10.42 11.45 12.10
CA ALA A 42 11.30 11.68 13.25
C ALA A 42 11.00 10.69 14.40
N TYR A 43 9.71 10.42 14.67
CA TYR A 43 9.31 9.43 15.67
C TYR A 43 9.79 8.02 15.30
N THR A 44 9.56 7.59 14.06
CA THR A 44 9.93 6.23 13.61
C THR A 44 11.44 6.00 13.67
N GLN A 45 12.25 7.02 13.35
CA GLN A 45 13.70 6.98 13.56
C GLN A 45 14.07 6.81 15.03
N ALA A 46 13.42 7.54 15.94
CA ALA A 46 13.67 7.44 17.39
C ALA A 46 13.34 6.05 17.96
N VAL A 47 12.40 5.32 17.36
CA VAL A 47 12.05 3.93 17.75
C VAL A 47 12.72 2.86 16.88
N ALA A 48 13.74 3.25 16.11
CA ALA A 48 14.57 2.39 15.26
C ALA A 48 13.79 1.61 14.17
N LEU A 49 12.75 2.23 13.60
CA LEU A 49 12.05 1.70 12.43
C LEU A 49 12.64 2.26 11.13
N HIS A 50 12.72 1.44 10.10
CA HIS A 50 13.20 1.87 8.78
C HIS A 50 12.07 2.55 7.98
N VAL A 51 12.05 3.89 7.99
CA VAL A 51 11.06 4.71 7.27
C VAL A 51 11.75 5.72 6.37
N VAL A 52 11.34 5.76 5.11
CA VAL A 52 11.76 6.76 4.13
C VAL A 52 10.80 7.94 4.21
N ARG A 53 11.33 9.12 4.50
CA ARG A 53 10.56 10.37 4.41
C ARG A 53 10.52 10.85 2.98
N ALA A 54 9.38 10.65 2.31
CA ALA A 54 9.11 11.16 0.97
C ALA A 54 7.60 11.14 0.69
N ASP A 55 7.19 11.75 -0.42
CA ASP A 55 5.80 11.71 -0.88
C ASP A 55 5.35 10.27 -1.15
N LEU A 56 4.04 10.01 -1.02
CA LEU A 56 3.45 8.68 -1.19
C LEU A 56 3.69 8.07 -2.59
N GLU A 57 3.97 8.91 -3.58
CA GLU A 57 4.32 8.50 -4.94
C GLU A 57 5.78 8.07 -5.09
N ALA A 58 6.67 8.45 -4.17
CA ALA A 58 8.11 8.24 -4.23
C ALA A 58 8.51 6.85 -3.71
N LEU A 59 7.90 5.82 -4.27
CA LEU A 59 8.08 4.44 -3.81
C LEU A 59 9.56 4.04 -3.79
N PRO A 60 10.06 3.46 -2.67
CA PRO A 60 11.41 2.93 -2.60
C PRO A 60 11.58 1.74 -3.56
N PRO A 61 12.82 1.44 -3.98
CA PRO A 61 13.08 0.28 -4.83
C PRO A 61 12.68 -1.03 -4.11
N GLY A 62 12.01 -1.92 -4.84
CA GLY A 62 11.69 -3.27 -4.37
C GLY A 62 12.80 -4.29 -4.66
N PRO A 63 12.47 -5.60 -4.74
CA PRO A 63 11.12 -6.16 -4.69
C PRO A 63 10.55 -6.28 -3.26
N PHE A 64 9.23 -6.07 -3.11
CA PHE A 64 8.47 -6.32 -1.88
C PHE A 64 7.51 -7.48 -2.09
N ASP A 65 7.42 -8.35 -1.08
CA ASP A 65 6.55 -9.52 -1.12
C ASP A 65 5.14 -9.17 -0.63
N PHE A 66 5.04 -8.13 0.20
CA PHE A 66 3.77 -7.53 0.59
C PHE A 66 3.87 -6.00 0.55
N VAL A 67 2.86 -5.34 -0.02
CA VAL A 67 2.75 -3.87 0.00
C VAL A 67 1.41 -3.51 0.62
N LEU A 68 1.39 -2.61 1.60
CA LEU A 68 0.19 -2.06 2.20
C LEU A 68 0.00 -0.62 1.73
N LEU A 69 -1.22 -0.30 1.33
CA LEU A 69 -1.67 1.04 0.97
C LEU A 69 -3.06 1.24 1.57
N GLU A 70 -3.11 1.57 2.85
CA GLU A 70 -4.36 1.74 3.60
C GLU A 70 -4.57 3.21 3.96
N GLY A 71 -5.61 3.82 3.40
CA GLY A 71 -5.95 5.24 3.59
C GLY A 71 -5.02 6.22 2.87
N ALA A 72 -4.05 5.71 2.10
CA ALA A 72 -3.05 6.53 1.42
C ALA A 72 -3.37 6.77 -0.07
N LEU A 73 -4.17 5.90 -0.71
CA LEU A 73 -4.43 6.01 -2.16
C LEU A 73 -5.27 7.25 -2.48
N GLU A 74 -6.16 7.64 -1.58
CA GLU A 74 -7.05 8.81 -1.69
C GLU A 74 -6.31 10.15 -1.60
N GLU A 75 -5.08 10.14 -1.08
CA GLU A 75 -4.23 11.32 -0.91
C GLU A 75 -3.18 11.46 -2.01
N ILE A 76 -3.01 10.43 -2.86
CA ILE A 76 -2.07 10.43 -3.98
C ILE A 76 -2.62 11.26 -5.13
N ALA A 77 -1.81 12.17 -5.68
CA ALA A 77 -2.22 13.07 -6.77
C ALA A 77 -2.40 12.36 -8.11
N ASP A 78 -1.55 11.37 -8.44
CA ASP A 78 -1.70 10.52 -9.63
C ASP A 78 -1.81 9.05 -9.23
N PRO A 79 -3.02 8.57 -8.85
CA PRO A 79 -3.21 7.20 -8.39
C PRO A 79 -2.93 6.17 -9.50
N ALA A 80 -3.13 6.52 -10.78
CA ALA A 80 -2.84 5.61 -11.89
C ALA A 80 -1.33 5.36 -12.02
N LYS A 81 -0.53 6.43 -11.94
CA LYS A 81 0.93 6.32 -11.94
C LYS A 81 1.44 5.59 -10.71
N ALA A 82 0.92 5.90 -9.52
CA ALA A 82 1.32 5.21 -8.30
C ALA A 82 1.03 3.70 -8.37
N VAL A 83 -0.15 3.31 -8.83
CA VAL A 83 -0.51 1.89 -9.01
C VAL A 83 0.35 1.20 -10.09
N GLY A 84 0.71 1.91 -11.16
CA GLY A 84 1.71 1.43 -12.12
C GLY A 84 3.05 1.12 -11.45
N ARG A 85 3.55 2.02 -10.58
CA ARG A 85 4.79 1.81 -9.82
C ARG A 85 4.66 0.71 -8.75
N LEU A 86 3.49 0.51 -8.13
CA LEU A 86 3.25 -0.61 -7.22
C LEU A 86 3.56 -1.94 -7.91
N LYS A 87 3.14 -2.06 -9.18
CA LYS A 87 3.48 -3.23 -9.97
C LYS A 87 4.98 -3.40 -10.03
N GLU A 88 5.78 -2.38 -10.31
CA GLU A 88 7.26 -2.47 -10.44
C GLU A 88 7.94 -2.90 -9.15
N VAL A 89 7.53 -2.36 -8.00
CA VAL A 89 8.18 -2.62 -6.71
C VAL A 89 7.75 -3.94 -6.07
N LEU A 90 6.65 -4.58 -6.52
CA LEU A 90 6.27 -5.91 -6.04
C LEU A 90 7.23 -7.00 -6.54
N SER A 91 7.38 -8.07 -5.77
CA SER A 91 7.99 -9.31 -6.26
C SER A 91 7.02 -9.99 -7.25
N PRO A 92 7.50 -10.92 -8.11
CA PRO A 92 6.63 -11.62 -9.08
C PRO A 92 5.41 -12.31 -8.45
N ARG A 93 5.52 -12.75 -7.19
CA ARG A 93 4.43 -13.39 -6.43
C ARG A 93 3.89 -12.52 -5.29
N GLY A 94 4.34 -11.27 -5.22
CA GLY A 94 3.95 -10.33 -4.18
C GLY A 94 2.48 -9.94 -4.27
N VAL A 95 1.95 -9.49 -3.14
CA VAL A 95 0.56 -9.04 -3.01
C VAL A 95 0.54 -7.58 -2.57
N ALA A 96 -0.35 -6.78 -3.15
CA ALA A 96 -0.69 -5.46 -2.61
C ALA A 96 -2.03 -5.54 -1.87
N TYR A 97 -2.04 -5.10 -0.62
CA TYR A 97 -3.25 -4.73 0.09
C TYR A 97 -3.54 -3.26 -0.18
N VAL A 98 -4.74 -2.97 -0.66
CA VAL A 98 -5.29 -1.62 -0.69
C VAL A 98 -6.54 -1.53 0.17
N GLY A 99 -6.56 -0.55 1.06
CA GLY A 99 -7.72 -0.18 1.86
C GLY A 99 -8.09 1.27 1.60
N VAL A 100 -9.27 1.53 1.05
CA VAL A 100 -9.77 2.90 0.82
C VAL A 100 -11.06 3.12 1.57
N ARG A 101 -11.28 4.33 2.07
CA ARG A 101 -12.53 4.74 2.70
C ARG A 101 -13.63 4.83 1.65
N VAL A 102 -14.75 4.19 1.94
CA VAL A 102 -16.01 4.50 1.26
C VAL A 102 -16.49 5.81 1.83
N ALA A 103 -16.55 6.82 0.99
CA ALA A 103 -17.00 8.14 1.39
C ALA A 103 -18.03 8.66 0.38
N ASP A 104 -19.16 9.15 0.90
CA ASP A 104 -20.19 9.80 0.09
C ASP A 104 -19.76 11.21 -0.34
N ALA A 105 -18.74 11.77 0.31
CA ALA A 105 -18.12 13.06 0.00
C ALA A 105 -16.62 13.04 0.38
N LEU A 106 -15.80 13.82 -0.32
CA LEU A 106 -14.39 13.98 0.00
C LEU A 106 -14.22 14.80 1.29
N GLY A 107 -13.32 14.35 2.18
CA GLY A 107 -12.81 15.19 3.26
C GLY A 107 -11.78 16.22 2.77
N ASP A 108 -11.44 17.19 3.61
CA ASP A 108 -10.58 18.34 3.25
C ASP A 108 -9.20 17.96 2.67
N SER A 109 -8.67 16.79 3.01
CA SER A 109 -7.36 16.31 2.56
C SER A 109 -7.41 15.23 1.48
N GLN A 110 -8.59 14.72 1.12
CA GLN A 110 -8.74 13.65 0.14
C GLN A 110 -8.87 14.23 -1.27
N LEU A 111 -8.06 13.72 -2.20
CA LEU A 111 -8.12 14.09 -3.62
C LEU A 111 -9.11 13.22 -4.40
N TYR A 112 -9.30 11.97 -3.95
CA TYR A 112 -10.11 10.96 -4.65
C TYR A 112 -11.04 10.20 -3.70
N ALA A 113 -12.21 9.83 -4.23
CA ALA A 113 -13.11 8.85 -3.65
C ALA A 113 -13.16 7.66 -4.61
N PHE A 114 -12.97 6.45 -4.08
CA PHE A 114 -12.97 5.23 -4.87
C PHE A 114 -14.19 4.39 -4.58
N GLY A 115 -15.02 4.17 -5.60
CA GLY A 115 -15.96 3.06 -5.61
C GLY A 115 -15.28 1.75 -6.01
N GLU A 116 -15.93 0.63 -5.74
CA GLU A 116 -15.43 -0.73 -6.02
C GLU A 116 -14.97 -0.89 -7.47
N ASP A 117 -15.83 -0.54 -8.44
CA ASP A 117 -15.50 -0.66 -9.86
C ASP A 117 -14.36 0.25 -10.30
N GLY A 118 -14.27 1.46 -9.73
CA GLY A 118 -13.21 2.41 -10.03
C GLY A 118 -11.85 1.88 -9.55
N LEU A 119 -11.79 1.42 -8.30
CA LEU A 119 -10.60 0.83 -7.70
C LEU A 119 -10.15 -0.41 -8.50
N ARG A 120 -11.10 -1.28 -8.85
CA ARG A 120 -10.83 -2.49 -9.64
C ARG A 120 -10.24 -2.16 -11.00
N ARG A 121 -10.88 -1.27 -11.76
CA ARG A 121 -10.43 -0.89 -13.11
C ARG A 121 -9.07 -0.20 -13.09
N LEU A 122 -8.79 0.63 -12.08
CA LEU A 122 -7.51 1.30 -11.88
C LEU A 122 -6.35 0.28 -11.79
N PHE A 123 -6.51 -0.76 -10.98
CA PHE A 123 -5.46 -1.78 -10.82
C PHE A 123 -5.37 -2.71 -12.01
N MET A 124 -6.50 -3.10 -12.61
CA MET A 124 -6.48 -3.96 -13.79
C MET A 124 -5.80 -3.29 -14.99
N SER A 125 -5.99 -1.99 -15.20
CA SER A 125 -5.34 -1.25 -16.28
C SER A 125 -3.82 -1.15 -16.08
N ALA A 126 -3.35 -1.16 -14.83
CA ALA A 126 -1.94 -1.26 -14.47
C ALA A 126 -1.37 -2.69 -14.58
N GLY A 127 -2.18 -3.67 -14.99
CA GLY A 127 -1.75 -5.05 -15.21
C GLY A 127 -1.71 -5.91 -13.93
N PHE A 128 -2.60 -5.61 -12.97
CA PHE A 128 -2.97 -6.54 -11.91
C PHE A 128 -4.09 -7.47 -12.39
N ALA A 129 -4.21 -8.64 -11.75
CA ALA A 129 -5.30 -9.57 -11.96
C ALA A 129 -6.62 -9.03 -11.36
N GLU A 130 -7.75 -9.61 -11.77
CA GLU A 130 -9.05 -9.35 -11.14
C GLU A 130 -8.94 -9.64 -9.63
N PRO A 131 -9.22 -8.66 -8.76
CA PRO A 131 -9.14 -8.85 -7.33
C PRO A 131 -10.45 -9.40 -6.75
N GLU A 132 -10.38 -9.91 -5.53
CA GLU A 132 -11.54 -9.99 -4.64
C GLU A 132 -11.64 -8.68 -3.85
N VAL A 133 -12.74 -7.95 -4.03
CA VAL A 133 -13.05 -6.73 -3.26
C VAL A 133 -13.97 -7.11 -2.10
N ARG A 134 -13.68 -6.60 -0.90
CA ARG A 134 -14.56 -6.74 0.26
C ARG A 134 -14.85 -5.38 0.84
N GLN A 135 -16.13 -5.09 1.04
CA GLN A 135 -16.56 -3.91 1.78
C GLN A 135 -16.83 -4.29 3.23
N GLU A 136 -16.16 -3.62 4.16
CA GLU A 136 -16.27 -3.89 5.60
C GLU A 136 -16.01 -2.59 6.37
N ASP A 137 -16.85 -2.28 7.37
CA ASP A 137 -16.69 -1.13 8.27
C ASP A 137 -16.49 0.23 7.58
N GLY A 138 -17.12 0.43 6.40
CA GLY A 138 -16.98 1.67 5.63
C GLY A 138 -15.68 1.77 4.83
N PHE A 139 -14.97 0.67 4.62
CA PHE A 139 -13.79 0.60 3.76
C PHE A 139 -13.98 -0.43 2.65
N LEU A 140 -13.42 -0.15 1.47
CA LEU A 140 -13.13 -1.17 0.46
C LEU A 140 -11.73 -1.70 0.74
N ARG A 141 -11.64 -3.01 0.97
CA ARG A 141 -10.39 -3.72 1.23
C ARG A 141 -10.19 -4.77 0.15
N THR A 142 -9.07 -4.66 -0.57
CA THR A 142 -8.90 -5.41 -1.82
C THR A 142 -7.47 -5.88 -2.00
N TRP A 143 -7.29 -7.20 -2.22
CA TRP A 143 -5.98 -7.81 -2.42
C TRP A 143 -5.68 -7.92 -3.92
N PHE A 144 -4.58 -7.32 -4.35
CA PHE A 144 -4.15 -7.30 -5.75
C PHE A 144 -2.89 -8.12 -5.96
N ARG A 145 -2.87 -8.89 -7.06
CA ARG A 145 -1.71 -9.63 -7.54
C ARG A 145 -1.37 -9.20 -8.95
N ARG A 146 -0.08 -9.24 -9.30
CA ARG A 146 0.35 -9.04 -10.69
C ARG A 146 -0.38 -10.04 -11.59
N LYS A 147 -0.86 -9.59 -12.76
CA LYS A 147 -1.36 -10.50 -13.79
C LYS A 147 -0.18 -11.29 -14.33
N GLU A 148 -0.29 -12.62 -14.35
CA GLU A 148 0.75 -13.46 -14.95
C GLU A 148 0.90 -13.11 -16.44
N ALA A 149 2.15 -13.01 -16.90
CA ALA A 149 2.42 -12.91 -18.32
C ALA A 149 2.03 -14.25 -18.97
N ARG A 150 1.21 -14.20 -20.03
CA ARG A 150 0.90 -15.37 -20.85
C ARG A 150 2.12 -15.81 -21.64
#